data_AF-A0A495TSA4-F1
#
_entry.id   AF-A0A495TSA4-F1
#
_cell.length_a   1.000
_cell.length_b   1.000
_cell.length_c   1.000
_cell.angle_alpha   90.00
_cell.angle_beta   90.00
_cell.angle_gamma   90.00
#
_symmetry.space_group_name_H-M   'P 1'
#
loop_
_entity.id
_entity.type
_entity.pdbx_description
1 polymer ?
#
loop_
_entity_poly.entity_id
_entity_poly.type
_entity_poly.pdbx_seq_one_letter_code
_entity_poly.pdbx_strand_id
1 'polypeptide(L)'
;MKRVVVSALLAVCLAQPAAQAVAQTVNDQCFALGDIAGQVASWRAHKKTKAQALDQAAKYYKDLADLQAVDAIIEKIFSPGTPRMTPDQASMAFTSECLKKNGQAPAQ
;
A
#
# COMPACT_ATOMS: atom_id res chain seq x y z
N MET A 1 44.43 40.30 16.83
CA MET A 1 42.97 40.54 16.70
C MET A 1 42.51 39.98 15.35
N LYS A 2 41.40 39.28 15.12
CA LYS A 2 40.38 38.58 15.91
C LYS A 2 39.74 37.61 14.88
N ARG A 3 39.79 36.29 15.11
CA ARG A 3 39.26 35.29 14.16
C ARG A 3 37.74 35.46 14.06
N VAL A 4 37.22 35.78 12.87
CA VAL A 4 35.78 35.86 12.63
C VAL A 4 35.29 34.45 12.34
N VAL A 5 34.60 33.91 13.33
CA VAL A 5 33.93 32.62 13.33
C VAL A 5 32.71 32.72 12.42
N VAL A 6 32.76 32.07 11.26
CA VAL A 6 31.56 31.81 10.44
C VAL A 6 30.86 30.59 11.03
N SER A 7 30.00 30.81 12.01
CA SER A 7 29.19 29.74 12.64
C SER A 7 27.76 30.21 12.89
N ALA A 8 27.10 30.68 11.83
CA ALA A 8 25.72 31.14 11.94
C ALA A 8 24.86 30.82 10.70
N LEU A 9 25.04 29.65 10.07
CA LEU A 9 24.17 29.21 8.96
C LEU A 9 23.56 27.80 9.15
N LEU A 10 23.60 27.24 10.37
CA LEU A 10 22.97 25.95 10.67
C LEU A 10 21.59 26.05 11.34
N ALA A 11 21.12 27.25 11.69
CA ALA A 11 19.89 27.41 12.48
C ALA A 11 18.60 27.58 11.64
N VAL A 12 18.66 27.64 10.30
CA VAL A 12 17.48 27.91 9.46
C VAL A 12 16.85 26.65 8.85
N CYS A 13 17.48 25.47 8.93
CA CYS A 13 16.90 24.25 8.37
C CYS A 13 15.95 23.48 9.30
N LEU A 14 15.71 23.92 10.54
CA LEU A 14 14.87 23.18 11.49
C LEU A 14 13.38 23.59 11.47
N ALA A 15 13.02 24.57 10.65
CA ALA A 15 11.64 25.05 10.53
C ALA A 15 11.04 24.76 9.16
N GLN A 16 11.50 23.72 8.46
CA GLN A 16 10.63 23.13 7.45
C GLN A 16 9.47 22.51 8.22
N PRO A 17 8.22 22.96 8.02
CA PRO A 17 7.09 22.20 8.51
C PRO A 17 7.24 20.84 7.85
N ALA A 18 7.57 19.82 8.63
CA ALA A 18 7.33 18.46 8.21
C ALA A 18 5.83 18.43 7.97
N ALA A 19 5.43 18.56 6.69
CA ALA A 19 4.08 18.26 6.27
C ALA A 19 3.78 16.94 6.97
N GLN A 20 2.80 16.95 7.86
CA GLN A 20 2.48 15.79 8.67
C GLN A 20 2.42 14.62 7.70
N ALA A 21 3.37 13.69 7.84
CA ALA A 21 3.32 12.43 7.13
C ALA A 21 2.12 11.73 7.74
N VAL A 22 0.92 12.09 7.27
CA VAL A 22 -0.28 11.34 7.51
C VAL A 22 0.09 9.93 7.08
N ALA A 23 -0.01 8.98 8.01
CA ALA A 23 0.17 7.58 7.69
C ALA A 23 -0.92 7.26 6.68
N GLN A 24 -0.61 7.42 5.40
CA GLN A 24 -1.53 7.08 4.33
C GLN A 24 -1.71 5.58 4.45
N THR A 25 -2.95 5.18 4.69
CA THR A 25 -3.29 3.76 4.79
C THR A 25 -2.93 3.09 3.47
N VAL A 26 -2.69 1.78 3.49
CA VAL A 26 -2.44 1.02 2.26
C VAL A 26 -3.57 1.25 1.25
N ASN A 27 -4.79 1.47 1.73
CA ASN A 27 -5.96 1.76 0.92
C ASN A 27 -5.84 3.06 0.09
N ASP A 28 -5.09 4.06 0.57
CA ASP A 28 -4.88 5.33 -0.14
C ASP A 28 -3.71 5.25 -1.13
N GLN A 29 -2.89 4.20 -1.04
CA GLN A 29 -1.72 3.98 -1.87
C GLN A 29 -1.99 2.89 -2.91
N CYS A 30 -2.52 3.27 -4.07
CA CYS A 30 -2.87 2.33 -5.13
C CYS A 30 -1.74 1.38 -5.55
N PHE A 31 -0.49 1.84 -5.51
CA PHE A 31 0.68 1.00 -5.79
C PHE A 31 0.89 -0.08 -4.72
N ALA A 32 0.69 0.25 -3.43
CA ALA A 32 0.78 -0.72 -2.34
C ALA A 32 -0.30 -1.81 -2.45
N LEU A 33 -1.54 -1.44 -2.84
CA LEU A 33 -2.59 -2.41 -3.15
C LEU A 33 -2.19 -3.33 -4.31
N GLY A 34 -1.51 -2.79 -5.33
CA GLY A 34 -0.93 -3.56 -6.43
C GLY A 34 0.09 -4.59 -5.95
N ASP A 35 1.10 -4.15 -5.20
CA ASP A 35 2.15 -5.04 -4.68
C ASP A 35 1.59 -6.17 -3.82
N ILE A 36 0.61 -5.86 -2.96
CA ILE A 36 -0.08 -6.85 -2.13
C ILE A 36 -0.86 -7.82 -3.02
N ALA A 37 -1.57 -7.34 -4.04
CA ALA A 37 -2.27 -8.20 -4.99
C ALA A 37 -1.30 -9.14 -5.74
N GLY A 38 -0.13 -8.65 -6.13
CA GLY A 38 0.92 -9.47 -6.72
C GLY A 38 1.41 -10.56 -5.77
N GLN A 39 1.63 -10.21 -4.50
CA GLN A 39 2.02 -11.17 -3.46
C GLN A 39 0.94 -12.23 -3.21
N VAL A 40 -0.33 -11.83 -3.10
CA VAL A 40 -1.47 -12.74 -2.90
C VAL A 40 -1.70 -13.65 -4.12
N ALA A 41 -1.50 -13.14 -5.34
CA ALA A 41 -1.55 -13.96 -6.54
C ALA A 41 -0.42 -15.00 -6.56
N SER A 42 0.79 -14.63 -6.13
CA SER A 42 1.90 -15.56 -5.93
C SER A 42 1.54 -16.65 -4.90
N TRP A 43 0.90 -16.29 -3.78
CA TRP A 43 0.40 -17.28 -2.81
C TRP A 43 -0.54 -18.30 -3.43
N ARG A 44 -1.52 -17.83 -4.22
CA ARG A 44 -2.46 -18.72 -4.94
C ARG A 44 -1.74 -19.61 -5.94
N ALA A 45 -0.75 -19.08 -6.67
CA ALA A 45 0.08 -19.86 -7.60
C ALA A 45 0.89 -20.95 -6.88
N HIS A 46 1.35 -20.67 -5.66
CA HIS A 46 2.03 -21.61 -4.77
C HIS A 46 1.08 -22.42 -3.88
N LYS A 47 -0.19 -22.58 -4.29
CA LYS A 47 -1.19 -23.47 -3.68
C LYS A 47 -1.58 -23.12 -2.23
N LYS A 48 -1.29 -21.91 -1.73
CA LYS A 48 -1.92 -21.46 -0.48
C LYS A 48 -3.43 -21.41 -0.69
N THR A 49 -4.18 -21.82 0.32
CA THR A 49 -5.64 -21.69 0.34
C THR A 49 -6.04 -20.27 0.73
N LYS A 50 -7.30 -19.92 0.45
CA LYS A 50 -7.90 -18.65 0.90
C LYS A 50 -7.76 -18.47 2.42
N ALA A 51 -8.08 -19.50 3.20
CA ALA A 51 -7.96 -19.47 4.66
C ALA A 51 -6.51 -19.20 5.10
N GLN A 52 -5.54 -19.89 4.49
CA GLN A 52 -4.12 -19.65 4.80
C GLN A 52 -3.64 -18.25 4.42
N ALA A 53 -4.21 -17.64 3.37
CA ALA A 53 -3.91 -16.26 2.99
C ALA A 53 -4.48 -15.27 4.02
N LEU A 54 -5.73 -15.45 4.47
CA LEU A 54 -6.37 -14.62 5.50
C LEU A 54 -5.63 -14.75 6.84
N ASP A 55 -5.29 -15.96 7.27
CA ASP A 55 -4.51 -16.20 8.48
C ASP A 55 -3.13 -15.54 8.42
N GLN A 56 -2.54 -15.45 7.22
CA GLN A 56 -1.28 -14.76 7.01
C GLN A 56 -1.45 -13.25 7.07
N ALA A 57 -2.50 -12.70 6.44
CA ALA A 57 -2.80 -11.26 6.51
C ALA A 57 -3.00 -10.80 7.97
N ALA A 58 -3.80 -11.52 8.76
CA ALA A 58 -4.06 -11.21 10.17
C ALA A 58 -2.79 -11.18 11.04
N LYS A 59 -1.72 -11.89 10.63
CA LYS A 59 -0.44 -11.87 11.34
C LYS A 59 0.36 -10.59 11.09
N TYR A 60 0.30 -10.05 9.88
CA TYR A 60 1.17 -8.94 9.45
C TYR A 60 0.49 -7.58 9.48
N TYR A 61 -0.81 -7.50 9.20
CA TYR A 61 -1.56 -6.25 9.20
C TYR A 61 -2.25 -6.06 10.56
N LYS A 62 -1.81 -5.05 11.32
CA LYS A 62 -2.32 -4.74 12.66
C LYS A 62 -3.34 -3.61 12.68
N ASP A 63 -3.26 -2.73 11.70
CA ASP A 63 -4.30 -1.74 11.46
C ASP A 63 -5.52 -2.42 10.83
N LEU A 64 -6.71 -2.06 11.32
CA LEU A 64 -7.96 -2.68 10.89
C LEU A 64 -8.32 -2.31 9.44
N ALA A 65 -8.04 -1.07 9.02
CA ALA A 65 -8.34 -0.61 7.67
C ALA A 65 -7.41 -1.29 6.65
N ASP A 66 -6.11 -1.39 6.97
CA ASP A 66 -5.16 -2.13 6.14
C ASP A 66 -5.52 -3.62 6.04
N LEU A 67 -5.89 -4.25 7.17
CA LEU A 67 -6.31 -5.65 7.17
C LEU A 67 -7.55 -5.86 6.29
N GLN A 68 -8.55 -4.99 6.40
CA GLN A 68 -9.75 -5.05 5.55
C GLN A 68 -9.43 -4.90 4.07
N ALA A 69 -8.50 -4.01 3.71
CA ALA A 69 -8.06 -3.84 2.33
C ALA A 69 -7.38 -5.11 1.79
N VAL A 70 -6.50 -5.73 2.59
CA VAL A 70 -5.83 -6.99 2.20
C VAL A 70 -6.81 -8.16 2.13
N ASP A 71 -7.75 -8.27 3.07
CA ASP A 71 -8.79 -9.30 3.05
C ASP A 71 -9.64 -9.17 1.77
N ALA A 72 -10.02 -7.96 1.36
CA ALA A 72 -10.76 -7.73 0.12
C ALA A 72 -9.97 -8.17 -1.14
N ILE A 73 -8.65 -7.94 -1.16
CA ILE A 73 -7.77 -8.44 -2.24
C ILE A 73 -7.75 -9.97 -2.26
N ILE A 74 -7.59 -10.60 -1.10
CA ILE A 74 -7.59 -12.07 -0.94
C ILE A 74 -8.92 -12.64 -1.42
N GLU A 75 -10.04 -12.10 -0.95
CA GLU A 75 -11.38 -12.49 -1.36
C GLU A 75 -11.53 -12.48 -2.88
N LYS A 76 -11.13 -11.38 -3.53
CA LYS A 76 -11.24 -11.23 -4.99
C LYS A 76 -10.34 -12.21 -5.75
N ILE A 77 -9.08 -12.38 -5.33
CA ILE A 77 -8.12 -13.28 -6.01
C ILE A 77 -8.51 -14.76 -5.84
N PHE A 78 -9.06 -15.13 -4.69
CA PHE A 78 -9.46 -16.51 -4.38
C PHE A 78 -10.90 -16.86 -4.74
N SER A 79 -11.70 -15.89 -5.18
CA SER A 79 -13.09 -16.11 -5.55
C SER A 79 -13.24 -17.21 -6.62
N PRO A 80 -14.27 -18.09 -6.49
CA PRO A 80 -14.56 -19.10 -7.49
C PRO A 80 -14.79 -18.45 -8.86
N GLY A 81 -14.20 -19.02 -9.92
CA GLY A 81 -14.31 -18.47 -11.27
C GLY A 81 -13.36 -17.31 -11.59
N THR A 82 -12.66 -16.71 -10.60
CA THR A 82 -11.63 -15.71 -10.88
C THR A 82 -10.47 -16.35 -11.66
N PRO A 83 -10.14 -15.85 -12.88
CA PRO A 83 -8.99 -16.31 -13.63
C PRO A 83 -7.71 -16.29 -12.80
N ARG A 84 -6.82 -17.28 -13.00
CA ARG A 84 -5.51 -17.23 -12.35
C ARG A 84 -4.65 -16.18 -13.04
N MET A 85 -4.31 -15.14 -12.29
CA MET A 85 -3.39 -14.07 -12.72
C MET A 85 -1.97 -14.40 -12.29
N THR A 86 -0.98 -13.96 -13.07
CA THR A 86 0.40 -13.84 -12.59
C THR A 86 0.51 -12.72 -11.54
N PRO A 87 1.58 -12.68 -10.73
CA PRO A 87 1.82 -11.57 -9.79
C PRO A 87 1.73 -10.19 -10.45
N ASP A 88 2.38 -10.02 -11.61
CA ASP A 88 2.37 -8.74 -12.34
C ASP A 88 0.98 -8.37 -12.87
N GLN A 89 0.22 -9.35 -13.37
CA GLN A 89 -1.15 -9.14 -13.83
C GLN A 89 -2.06 -8.69 -12.68
N ALA A 90 -1.93 -9.33 -11.51
CA ALA A 90 -2.68 -8.95 -10.33
C ALA A 90 -2.29 -7.55 -9.85
N SER A 91 -0.98 -7.25 -9.75
CA SER A 91 -0.52 -5.92 -9.35
C SER A 91 -1.05 -4.81 -10.24
N MET A 92 -0.95 -4.99 -11.56
CA MET A 92 -1.48 -4.03 -12.53
C MET A 92 -3.00 -3.89 -12.45
N ALA A 93 -3.74 -5.00 -12.35
CA ALA A 93 -5.20 -4.97 -12.30
C ALA A 93 -5.70 -4.18 -11.09
N PHE A 94 -5.19 -4.48 -9.90
CA PHE A 94 -5.62 -3.82 -8.65
C PHE A 94 -5.14 -2.37 -8.56
N THR A 95 -3.92 -2.06 -9.00
CA THR A 95 -3.43 -0.68 -9.11
C THR A 95 -4.35 0.14 -10.03
N SER A 96 -4.66 -0.39 -11.22
CA SER A 96 -5.50 0.31 -12.19
C SER A 96 -6.94 0.53 -11.68
N GLU A 97 -7.48 -0.42 -10.92
CA GLU A 97 -8.80 -0.30 -10.31
C GLU A 97 -8.83 0.78 -9.23
N CYS A 98 -7.83 0.80 -8.36
CA CYS A 98 -7.71 1.84 -7.33
C CYS A 98 -7.57 3.23 -7.96
N LEU A 99 -6.71 3.39 -8.97
CA LEU A 99 -6.53 4.66 -9.68
C LEU A 99 -7.83 5.14 -10.33
N LYS A 100 -8.63 4.22 -10.91
CA LYS A 100 -9.94 4.54 -11.48
C LYS A 100 -10.93 5.01 -10.41
N LYS A 101 -11.00 4.32 -9.26
CA LYS A 101 -11.86 4.72 -8.13
C LYS A 101 -11.49 6.12 -7.62
N ASN A 102 -10.20 6.40 -7.49
CA ASN A 102 -9.71 7.70 -7.01
C ASN A 102 -9.91 8.82 -8.04
N GLY A 103 -9.79 8.53 -9.34
CA GLY A 103 -10.09 9.48 -10.42
C GLY A 103 -11.59 9.72 -10.67
N GLN A 104 -12.46 8.90 -10.08
CA GLN A 104 -13.92 9.00 -10.16
C GLN A 104 -14.56 9.61 -8.90
N ALA A 105 -13.79 9.94 -7.86
CA ALA A 105 -14.29 10.73 -6.76
C ALA A 105 -14.76 12.09 -7.33
N PRO A 106 -16.02 12.53 -7.07
CA PRO A 106 -16.47 13.81 -7.58
C PRO A 106 -15.55 14.90 -7.03
N ALA A 107 -15.09 15.79 -7.89
CA ALA A 107 -14.59 17.08 -7.46
C ALA A 107 -15.72 17.73 -6.65
N GLN A 108 -15.57 17.76 -5.33
CA GLN A 108 -16.41 18.53 -4.40
C GLN A 108 -15.73 19.86 -4.12
#